data_AF-A0A640YBT2-F1
#
_entry.id   AF-A0A640YBT2-F1
#
_cell.length_a   1.000
_cell.length_b   1.000
_cell.length_c   1.000
_cell.angle_alpha   90.00
_cell.angle_beta   90.00
_cell.angle_gamma   90.00
#
_symmetry.space_group_name_H-M   'P 1'
#
loop_
_entity.id
_entity.type
_entity.pdbx_description
1 polymer ?
#
loop_
_entity_poly.entity_id
_entity_poly.type
_entity_poly.pdbx_seq_one_letter_code
_entity_poly.pdbx_strand_id
1 'polypeptide(L)' 'MDEPSAEQWIASFAEAVGAEAPDEGRIAELLKLAAIAAHSSERIAAPIACWIAGANGVDIERAIEVAEGLGEG' A
#
# COMPACT_ATOMS: atom_id res chain seq x y z
N MET A 1 -23.61 15.79 6.19
CA MET A 1 -23.14 14.82 5.17
C MET A 1 -22.03 14.08 5.86
N ASP A 2 -22.19 12.78 6.08
CA ASP A 2 -21.14 11.97 6.72
C ASP A 2 -19.91 11.93 5.83
N GLU A 3 -18.72 11.87 6.45
CA GLU A 3 -17.45 11.74 5.72
C GLU A 3 -17.40 10.36 5.03
N PRO A 4 -16.93 10.26 3.76
CA PRO A 4 -16.86 8.98 3.07
C PRO A 4 -15.95 8.00 3.82
N SER A 5 -16.30 6.71 3.77
CA SER A 5 -15.38 5.66 4.24
C SER A 5 -14.09 5.66 3.41
N ALA A 6 -13.03 5.04 3.95
CA ALA A 6 -11.77 4.92 3.24
C ALA A 6 -11.95 4.20 1.88
N GLU A 7 -12.76 3.15 1.84
CA GLU A 7 -13.07 2.38 0.63
C GLU A 7 -13.81 3.25 -0.40
N GLN A 8 -14.80 4.02 0.04
CA GLN A 8 -15.54 4.94 -0.84
C GLN A 8 -14.63 6.03 -1.43
N TRP A 9 -13.73 6.56 -0.60
CA TRP A 9 -12.77 7.56 -1.04
C TRP A 9 -11.77 6.97 -2.04
N ILE A 10 -11.21 5.78 -1.77
CA ILE A 10 -10.28 5.07 -2.66
C ILE A 10 -10.93 4.78 -4.01
N ALA A 11 -12.17 4.27 -4.01
CA ALA A 11 -12.91 3.99 -5.23
C ALA A 11 -13.13 5.26 -6.07
N SER A 12 -13.55 6.35 -5.42
CA SER A 12 -13.75 7.65 -6.08
C SER A 12 -12.45 8.22 -6.63
N PHE A 13 -11.35 8.09 -5.89
CA PHE A 13 -10.03 8.55 -6.33
C PHE A 13 -9.53 7.75 -7.54
N ALA A 14 -9.66 6.42 -7.52
CA ALA A 14 -9.29 5.55 -8.62
C ALA A 14 -10.07 5.92 -9.90
N GLU A 15 -11.39 6.10 -9.80
CA GLU A 15 -12.23 6.55 -10.91
C GLU A 15 -11.76 7.91 -11.46
N ALA A 16 -11.51 8.89 -10.58
CA ALA A 16 -11.10 10.23 -10.96
C ALA A 16 -9.77 10.28 -11.73
N VAL A 17 -8.87 9.31 -11.48
CA VAL A 17 -7.58 9.20 -12.20
C VAL A 17 -7.62 8.19 -13.36
N GLY A 18 -8.78 7.60 -13.66
CA GLY A 18 -8.94 6.61 -14.74
C GLY A 18 -8.32 5.25 -14.43
N ALA A 19 -8.24 4.88 -13.16
CA ALA A 19 -7.74 3.60 -12.68
C ALA A 19 -8.88 2.71 -12.12
N GLU A 20 -8.62 1.42 -12.02
CA GLU A 20 -9.48 0.49 -11.29
C GLU A 20 -9.13 0.52 -9.80
N ALA A 21 -10.14 0.54 -8.94
CA ALA A 21 -9.94 0.48 -7.51
C ALA A 21 -9.46 -0.93 -7.10
N PRO A 22 -8.48 -1.05 -6.18
CA PRO A 22 -8.07 -2.35 -5.67
C PRO A 22 -9.20 -3.02 -4.89
N ASP A 23 -9.28 -4.35 -4.95
CA ASP A 23 -10.16 -5.13 -4.10
C ASP A 23 -9.68 -5.17 -2.63
N GLU A 24 -10.53 -5.69 -1.75
CA GLU A 24 -10.24 -5.77 -0.31
C GLU A 24 -8.96 -6.55 0.01
N GLY A 25 -8.67 -7.62 -0.76
CA GLY A 25 -7.48 -8.44 -0.58
C GLY A 25 -6.21 -7.65 -0.90
N ARG A 26 -6.21 -6.97 -2.06
CA ARG A 26 -5.11 -6.12 -2.48
C ARG A 26 -4.89 -4.95 -1.54
N ILE A 27 -5.97 -4.36 -1.00
CA ILE A 27 -5.87 -3.32 0.03
C ILE A 27 -5.16 -3.87 1.27
N ALA A 28 -5.54 -5.07 1.74
CA ALA A 28 -4.93 -5.68 2.91
C ALA A 28 -3.42 -5.95 2.71
N GLU A 29 -3.00 -6.39 1.54
CA GLU A 29 -1.58 -6.63 1.21
C GLU A 29 -0.77 -5.33 1.16
N LEU A 30 -1.32 -4.28 0.53
CA LEU A 30 -0.70 -2.94 0.51
C LEU A 30 -0.56 -2.37 1.92
N LEU A 31 -1.58 -2.54 2.76
CA LEU A 31 -1.53 -2.14 4.17
C LEU A 31 -0.51 -2.96 4.97
N LYS A 32 -0.33 -4.25 4.66
CA LYS A 32 0.71 -5.09 5.26
C LYS A 32 2.11 -4.55 4.93
N LEU A 33 2.40 -4.29 3.65
CA LEU A 33 3.68 -3.68 3.23
C LEU A 33 3.92 -2.33 3.93
N ALA A 34 2.91 -1.45 3.92
CA ALA A 34 2.97 -0.15 4.58
C ALA A 34 3.27 -0.27 6.08
N ALA A 35 2.60 -1.21 6.77
CA ALA A 35 2.80 -1.43 8.20
C ALA A 35 4.23 -1.91 8.51
N ILE A 36 4.76 -2.88 7.74
CA ILE A 36 6.13 -3.37 7.92
C ILE A 36 7.13 -2.23 7.75
N ALA A 37 7.03 -1.47 6.66
CA ALA A 37 7.94 -0.37 6.37
C ALA A 37 7.88 0.75 7.44
N ALA A 38 6.67 1.08 7.94
CA ALA A 38 6.53 2.06 9.01
C ALA A 38 7.10 1.58 10.35
N HIS A 39 7.02 0.27 10.64
CA HIS A 39 7.56 -0.31 11.87
C HIS A 39 9.08 -0.51 11.83
N SER A 40 9.65 -0.88 10.68
CA SER A 40 11.10 -1.10 10.53
C SER A 40 11.89 0.19 10.28
N SER A 41 11.22 1.32 10.05
CA SER A 41 11.83 2.60 9.70
C SER A 41 11.04 3.77 10.32
N GLU A 42 10.61 4.74 9.50
CA GLU A 42 9.75 5.86 9.88
C GLU A 42 8.43 5.80 9.10
N ARG A 43 7.40 6.53 9.58
CA ARG A 43 6.08 6.57 8.92
C ARG A 43 6.14 6.99 7.44
N ILE A 44 7.13 7.77 7.04
CA ILE A 44 7.35 8.17 5.64
C ILE A 44 7.70 6.97 4.74
N ALA A 45 8.31 5.91 5.27
CA ALA A 45 8.70 4.74 4.51
C ALA A 45 7.48 3.98 3.95
N ALA A 46 6.34 3.97 4.65
CA ALA A 46 5.13 3.28 4.23
C ALA A 46 4.64 3.66 2.82
N PRO A 47 4.26 4.93 2.54
CA PRO A 47 3.81 5.31 1.20
C PRO A 47 4.91 5.20 0.13
N ILE A 48 6.17 5.43 0.51
CA ILE A 48 7.30 5.36 -0.44
C ILE A 48 7.58 3.91 -0.85
N ALA A 49 7.49 2.94 0.07
CA ALA A 49 7.66 1.52 -0.24
C ALA A 49 6.55 1.01 -1.18
N CYS A 50 5.28 1.34 -0.89
CA CYS A 50 4.16 0.99 -1.76
C CYS A 50 4.30 1.61 -3.15
N TRP A 51 4.73 2.88 -3.24
CA TRP A 51 5.00 3.53 -4.53
C TRP A 51 6.14 2.87 -5.30
N ILE A 52 7.27 2.56 -4.66
CA ILE A 52 8.41 1.89 -5.30
C ILE A 52 7.98 0.54 -5.88
N ALA A 53 7.25 -0.28 -5.10
CA ALA A 53 6.78 -1.58 -5.57
C ALA A 53 5.87 -1.44 -6.79
N GLY A 54 4.86 -0.57 -6.71
CA GLY A 54 3.92 -0.33 -7.81
C GLY A 54 4.59 0.24 -9.07
N ALA A 55 5.48 1.23 -8.91
CA ALA A 55 6.16 1.88 -10.03
C ALA A 55 7.14 0.96 -10.79
N ASN A 56 7.60 -0.12 -10.15
CA ASN A 56 8.53 -1.07 -10.75
C ASN A 56 7.88 -2.43 -11.09
N GLY A 57 6.56 -2.56 -10.92
CA GLY A 57 5.84 -3.80 -11.19
C GLY A 57 6.28 -4.97 -10.31
N VAL A 58 6.73 -4.69 -9.09
CA VAL A 58 7.12 -5.73 -8.12
C VAL A 58 5.85 -6.35 -7.53
N ASP A 59 5.76 -7.68 -7.58
CA ASP A 59 4.68 -8.42 -6.92
C ASP A 59 4.61 -8.08 -5.43
N ILE A 60 3.40 -7.92 -4.91
CA ILE A 60 3.19 -7.38 -3.57
C ILE A 60 3.71 -8.34 -2.49
N GLU A 61 3.57 -9.65 -2.72
CA GLU A 61 4.12 -10.70 -1.88
C GLU A 61 5.65 -10.60 -1.82
N ARG A 62 6.28 -10.38 -2.97
CA ARG A 62 7.74 -10.22 -3.04
C ARG A 62 8.20 -8.93 -2.34
N ALA A 63 7.45 -7.84 -2.49
CA ALA A 63 7.75 -6.59 -1.80
C ALA A 63 7.65 -6.74 -0.27
N ILE A 64 6.65 -7.48 0.20
CA ILE A 64 6.47 -7.83 1.63
C ILE A 64 7.66 -8.66 2.12
N GLU A 65 8.04 -9.73 1.44
CA GLU A 65 9.21 -10.57 1.82
C GLU A 65 10.49 -9.74 1.97
N VAL A 66 10.75 -8.83 1.02
CA VAL A 66 11.92 -7.95 1.07
C VAL A 66 11.83 -6.99 2.25
N ALA A 67 10.67 -6.39 2.49
CA ALA A 67 10.46 -5.46 3.60
C ALA A 67 10.62 -6.15 4.97
N GLU A 68 10.13 -7.38 5.12
CA GLU A 68 10.31 -8.20 6.33
C GLU A 68 11.80 -8.46 6.60
N GLY A 69 12.57 -8.83 5.57
CA GLY A 69 14.01 -9.09 5.69
C GLY A 69 14.87 -7.86 6.02
N LEU A 70 14.38 -6.63 5.78
CA LEU A 70 15.08 -5.41 6.19
C LEU A 70 14.92 -5.10 7.69
N GLY A 71 13.90 -5.68 8.35
CA GLY A 71 13.63 -5.48 9.79
C GLY A 71 14.35 -6.46 10.70
N GLU A 72 15.00 -7.50 10.17
CA GLU A 72 15.71 -8.54 10.93
C GLU A 72 17.18 -8.17 11.26
N GLY A 73 17.52 -6.87 11.30
CA GLY A 73 18.88 -6.35 11.51
C GLY A 73 19.14 -5.71 12.86
#